data_AF-A0A965ZB74-F1
#
_entry.id   AF-A0A965ZB74-F1
#
_cell.length_a   1.000
_cell.length_b   1.000
_cell.length_c   1.000
_cell.angle_alpha   90.00
_cell.angle_beta   90.00
_cell.angle_gamma   90.00
#
_symmetry.space_group_name_H-M   'P 1'
#
loop_
_entity.id
_entity.type
_entity.pdbx_description
1 polymer ?
#
loop_
_entity_poly.entity_id
_entity_poly.type
_entity_poly.pdbx_seq_one_letter_code
_entity_poly.pdbx_strand_id
1 'polypeptide(L)'
;MPVQIVRNLEIPALSFNFSDEYWPLISAPVKDAYGVGEVKDAAIVQEALKLAFGKCGELFMGIITNEKHASFYLFVQHLLENSIDVFKAMLGGEQFPEINSSDFANIRRTLRIILEQSTTVDLAGTPNFMAEIAQNRQSYHNTLDRLLYLGYQAFIISQEIARSQLFPKSGNFDIDDDGLLGMGTEPAYKPIFDYLERDIPKHGESVTIYNTIEDLIAVWRDMGVEYGEMTSFFAEQIKNPQYRFALILKDSLYEQAKHVFGQHGDIVLSFYDGLTVSRRNVLSFEDCILRSQDMNRIMYRPLVVVNVDNQVYIMTGYNRWLECLSTLTTNALPWGHVAEEWNQHKPIKKFVQHLQDTHDDILEDAAVELLKAAKVPYDKSVKSLRQHKGNNFSIDKLKGVGEIDLVFADTEKKILYIVECKHNKSRFDYFNWKRDYTVFKDKYETQLNNKITFAKANTERVLTHLEVINEVMIQDKDTYTVQGIFLINAPSLYMYDAVFPTLTLHNLQQLLNLEYVVPKFELTLPDGQKLMVEQPYFTNLAKLI
;
A
#
# COMPACT_ATOMS: atom_id res chain seq x y z
N MET A 1 -26.69 14.19 -1.02
CA MET A 1 -25.97 14.45 -2.28
C MET A 1 -24.61 13.80 -2.17
N PRO A 2 -24.11 13.13 -3.20
CA PRO A 2 -22.88 12.36 -3.17
C PRO A 2 -21.61 13.18 -3.30
N VAL A 3 -21.77 14.49 -3.34
CA VAL A 3 -20.66 15.42 -3.29
C VAL A 3 -21.00 16.39 -2.17
N GLN A 4 -20.07 16.51 -1.24
CA GLN A 4 -20.11 17.47 -0.15
C GLN A 4 -19.13 18.60 -0.43
N ILE A 5 -19.44 19.79 0.09
CA ILE A 5 -18.58 20.95 -0.07
C ILE A 5 -17.66 21.04 1.14
N VAL A 6 -16.35 20.86 0.91
CA VAL A 6 -15.30 20.96 1.93
C VAL A 6 -14.29 21.98 1.45
N ARG A 7 -14.06 23.06 2.20
CA ARG A 7 -13.19 24.19 1.78
C ARG A 7 -13.54 24.76 0.39
N ASN A 8 -14.83 24.87 0.07
CA ASN A 8 -15.33 25.27 -1.25
C ASN A 8 -14.96 24.33 -2.40
N LEU A 9 -14.50 23.11 -2.10
CA LEU A 9 -14.23 22.06 -3.06
C LEU A 9 -15.35 21.04 -3.05
N GLU A 10 -15.69 20.55 -4.23
CA GLU A 10 -16.56 19.40 -4.40
C GLU A 10 -15.79 18.12 -4.07
N ILE A 11 -16.19 17.45 -2.98
CA ILE A 11 -15.59 16.20 -2.51
C ILE A 11 -16.63 15.08 -2.60
N PRO A 12 -16.34 14.00 -3.34
CA PRO A 12 -17.23 12.86 -3.39
C PRO A 12 -17.37 12.19 -2.02
N ALA A 13 -18.57 11.73 -1.72
CA ALA A 13 -18.98 11.02 -0.52
C ALA A 13 -19.71 9.73 -0.92
N LEU A 14 -19.49 8.67 -0.16
CA LEU A 14 -20.12 7.38 -0.42
C LEU A 14 -21.61 7.45 -0.07
N SER A 15 -22.44 6.88 -0.93
CA SER A 15 -23.89 6.77 -0.73
C SER A 15 -24.32 5.32 -0.88
N PHE A 16 -25.09 4.81 0.09
CA PHE A 16 -25.66 3.46 0.05
C PHE A 16 -27.08 3.43 -0.52
N ASN A 17 -27.56 4.53 -1.11
CA ASN A 17 -28.91 4.61 -1.71
C ASN A 17 -29.13 3.63 -2.86
N PHE A 18 -28.06 3.07 -3.44
CA PHE A 18 -28.13 2.07 -4.51
C PHE A 18 -28.02 0.63 -4.01
N SER A 19 -28.06 0.42 -2.69
CA SER A 19 -27.98 -0.92 -2.10
C SER A 19 -29.14 -1.80 -2.55
N ASP A 20 -30.36 -1.28 -2.53
CA ASP A 20 -31.57 -2.02 -2.95
C ASP A 20 -31.55 -2.37 -4.44
N GLU A 21 -30.79 -1.62 -5.24
CA GLU A 21 -30.64 -1.89 -6.67
C GLU A 21 -29.56 -2.94 -6.95
N TYR A 22 -28.36 -2.77 -6.38
CA TYR A 22 -27.20 -3.58 -6.75
C TYR A 22 -26.94 -4.77 -5.83
N TRP A 23 -27.23 -4.68 -4.54
CA TRP A 23 -26.92 -5.77 -3.61
C TRP A 23 -27.67 -7.07 -3.94
N PRO A 24 -28.96 -7.06 -4.35
CA PRO A 24 -29.62 -8.26 -4.83
C PRO A 24 -28.93 -8.87 -6.06
N LEU A 25 -28.47 -8.03 -6.99
CA LEU A 25 -27.76 -8.47 -8.19
C LEU A 25 -26.39 -9.08 -7.86
N ILE A 26 -25.67 -8.51 -6.90
CA ILE A 26 -24.38 -9.01 -6.40
C ILE A 26 -24.56 -10.33 -5.64
N SER A 27 -25.66 -10.48 -4.90
CA SER A 27 -25.97 -11.67 -4.10
C SER A 27 -26.44 -12.85 -4.93
N ALA A 28 -27.13 -12.60 -6.05
CA ALA A 28 -27.77 -13.64 -6.87
C ALA A 28 -26.82 -14.78 -7.31
N PRO A 29 -25.59 -14.53 -7.82
CA PRO A 29 -24.68 -15.62 -8.19
C PRO A 29 -24.30 -16.54 -7.01
N VAL A 30 -24.24 -16.00 -5.79
CA VAL A 30 -23.94 -16.78 -4.58
C VAL A 30 -25.13 -17.63 -4.18
N LYS A 31 -26.32 -17.01 -4.15
CA LYS A 31 -27.59 -17.71 -3.89
C LYS A 31 -27.83 -18.84 -4.88
N ASP A 32 -27.61 -18.61 -6.17
CA ASP A 32 -27.80 -19.61 -7.22
C ASP A 32 -26.85 -20.81 -7.05
N ALA A 33 -25.64 -20.57 -6.53
CA ALA A 33 -24.64 -21.61 -6.32
C ALA A 33 -24.83 -22.38 -5.00
N TYR A 34 -25.24 -21.72 -3.91
CA TYR A 34 -25.18 -22.29 -2.56
C TYR A 34 -26.50 -22.32 -1.78
N GLY A 35 -27.56 -21.66 -2.27
CA GLY A 35 -28.85 -21.58 -1.61
C GLY A 35 -28.91 -20.60 -0.43
N VAL A 36 -29.97 -20.71 0.37
CA VAL A 36 -30.22 -19.91 1.58
C VAL A 36 -29.57 -20.56 2.80
N GLY A 37 -29.00 -19.75 3.70
CA GLY A 37 -28.43 -20.17 4.98
C GLY A 37 -26.94 -19.86 5.16
N GLU A 38 -26.46 -20.16 6.36
CA GLU A 38 -25.09 -19.85 6.80
C GLU A 38 -24.09 -20.92 6.35
N VAL A 39 -22.93 -20.47 5.84
CA VAL A 39 -21.81 -21.31 5.46
C VAL A 39 -20.51 -20.82 6.08
N LYS A 40 -19.79 -21.74 6.73
CA LYS A 40 -18.53 -21.48 7.44
C LYS A 40 -17.31 -22.16 6.84
N ASP A 41 -17.49 -23.04 5.84
CA ASP A 41 -16.37 -23.69 5.19
C ASP A 41 -15.55 -22.68 4.40
N ALA A 42 -14.27 -22.55 4.73
CA ALA A 42 -13.41 -21.50 4.18
C ALA A 42 -13.28 -21.54 2.65
N ALA A 43 -13.21 -22.74 2.06
CA ALA A 43 -13.09 -22.86 0.62
C ALA A 43 -14.39 -22.42 -0.07
N ILE A 44 -15.54 -22.81 0.47
CA ILE A 44 -16.84 -22.40 -0.04
C ILE A 44 -17.05 -20.89 0.13
N VAL A 45 -16.69 -20.33 1.30
CA VAL A 45 -16.74 -18.88 1.56
C VAL A 45 -15.92 -18.12 0.51
N GLN A 46 -14.69 -18.55 0.25
CA GLN A 46 -13.82 -17.89 -0.73
C GLN A 46 -14.40 -17.95 -2.15
N GLU A 47 -14.96 -19.08 -2.58
CA GLU A 47 -15.56 -19.20 -3.92
C GLU A 47 -16.84 -18.39 -4.04
N ALA A 48 -17.72 -18.40 -3.02
CA ALA A 48 -18.91 -17.56 -2.95
C ALA A 48 -18.57 -16.07 -3.11
N LEU A 49 -17.61 -15.57 -2.32
CA LEU A 49 -17.22 -14.17 -2.38
C LEU A 49 -16.57 -13.79 -3.72
N LYS A 50 -15.85 -14.71 -4.38
CA LYS A 50 -15.33 -14.48 -5.75
C LYS A 50 -16.44 -14.29 -6.78
N LEU A 51 -17.56 -15.03 -6.66
CA LEU A 51 -18.72 -14.86 -7.54
C LEU A 51 -19.33 -13.45 -7.37
N ALA A 52 -19.54 -13.02 -6.12
CA ALA A 52 -20.03 -11.68 -5.81
C ALA A 52 -19.07 -10.58 -6.30
N PHE A 53 -17.76 -10.76 -6.10
CA PHE A 53 -16.73 -9.84 -6.58
C PHE A 53 -16.74 -9.69 -8.10
N GLY A 54 -16.81 -10.81 -8.83
CA GLY A 54 -16.90 -10.79 -10.30
C GLY A 54 -18.17 -10.08 -10.78
N LYS A 55 -19.29 -10.24 -10.06
CA LYS A 55 -20.54 -9.55 -10.40
C LYS A 55 -20.45 -8.04 -10.20
N CYS A 56 -19.76 -7.56 -9.16
CA CYS A 56 -19.45 -6.13 -9.01
C CYS A 56 -18.68 -5.60 -10.23
N GLY A 57 -17.68 -6.34 -10.71
CA GLY A 57 -16.90 -5.97 -11.89
C GLY A 57 -17.73 -5.87 -13.16
N GLU A 58 -18.60 -6.87 -13.40
CA GLU A 58 -19.54 -6.86 -14.54
C GLU A 58 -20.45 -5.62 -14.52
N LEU A 59 -21.08 -5.33 -13.37
CA LEU A 59 -21.98 -4.19 -13.21
C LEU A 59 -21.24 -2.86 -13.37
N PHE A 60 -20.04 -2.74 -12.80
CA PHE A 60 -19.21 -1.54 -12.90
C PHE A 60 -18.82 -1.26 -14.35
N MET A 61 -18.30 -2.27 -15.04
CA MET A 61 -17.89 -2.14 -16.44
C MET A 61 -19.06 -1.92 -17.38
N GLY A 62 -20.25 -2.42 -17.05
CA GLY A 62 -21.50 -2.11 -17.76
C GLY A 62 -21.80 -0.61 -17.76
N ILE A 63 -21.61 0.08 -16.63
CA ILE A 63 -21.77 1.54 -16.55
C ILE A 63 -20.70 2.26 -17.37
N ILE A 64 -19.42 1.89 -17.19
CA ILE A 64 -18.29 2.50 -17.92
C ILE A 64 -18.48 2.37 -19.44
N THR A 65 -18.89 1.20 -19.92
CA THR A 65 -19.07 0.94 -21.35
C THR A 65 -20.19 1.78 -21.95
N ASN A 66 -21.23 2.08 -21.17
CA ASN A 66 -22.39 2.87 -21.61
C ASN A 66 -22.18 4.38 -21.51
N GLU A 67 -21.30 4.84 -20.62
CA GLU A 67 -20.99 6.27 -20.48
C GLU A 67 -19.98 6.72 -21.53
N LYS A 68 -20.49 7.40 -22.57
CA LYS A 68 -19.71 7.85 -23.73
C LYS A 68 -19.24 9.29 -23.63
N HIS A 69 -19.72 10.10 -22.69
CA HIS A 69 -19.37 11.52 -22.67
C HIS A 69 -17.96 11.72 -22.11
N ALA A 70 -17.06 12.34 -22.88
CA ALA A 70 -15.73 12.69 -22.37
C ALA A 70 -15.81 13.66 -21.18
N SER A 71 -16.83 14.53 -21.14
CA SER A 71 -17.09 15.44 -20.02
C SER A 71 -17.33 14.74 -18.69
N PHE A 72 -17.93 13.55 -18.67
CA PHE A 72 -18.11 12.77 -17.43
C PHE A 72 -16.76 12.41 -16.81
N TYR A 73 -15.82 11.91 -17.61
CA TYR A 73 -14.49 11.52 -17.12
C TYR A 73 -13.65 12.75 -16.71
N LEU A 74 -13.83 13.89 -17.37
CA LEU A 74 -13.25 15.17 -16.92
C LEU A 74 -13.84 15.64 -15.59
N PHE A 75 -15.13 15.43 -15.37
CA PHE A 75 -15.78 15.68 -14.08
C PHE A 75 -15.21 14.76 -12.98
N VAL A 76 -15.01 13.46 -13.25
CA VAL A 76 -14.34 12.52 -12.33
C VAL A 76 -12.91 12.98 -12.02
N GLN A 77 -12.15 13.41 -13.04
CA GLN A 77 -10.81 13.95 -12.86
C GLN A 77 -10.81 15.21 -11.98
N HIS A 78 -11.77 16.12 -12.17
CA HIS A 78 -11.91 17.30 -11.34
C HIS A 78 -12.10 16.94 -9.86
N LEU A 79 -12.99 15.98 -9.56
CA LEU A 79 -13.22 15.51 -8.20
C LEU A 79 -11.98 14.81 -7.61
N LEU A 80 -11.22 14.07 -8.42
CA LEU A 80 -9.96 13.48 -7.99
C LEU A 80 -8.95 14.57 -7.59
N GLU A 81 -8.78 15.62 -8.39
CA GLU A 81 -7.89 16.76 -8.07
C GLU A 81 -8.29 17.44 -6.75
N ASN A 82 -9.60 17.66 -6.54
CA ASN A 82 -10.11 18.22 -5.28
C ASN A 82 -9.84 17.31 -4.08
N SER A 83 -10.00 15.98 -4.26
CA SER A 83 -9.69 15.02 -3.21
C SER A 83 -8.21 15.00 -2.83
N ILE A 84 -7.31 15.30 -3.79
CA ILE A 84 -5.87 15.36 -3.53
C ILE A 84 -5.53 16.59 -2.69
N ASP A 85 -6.16 17.74 -2.95
CA ASP A 85 -5.98 18.94 -2.12
C ASP A 85 -6.40 18.72 -0.68
N VAL A 86 -7.56 18.09 -0.47
CA VAL A 86 -8.03 17.73 0.89
C VAL A 86 -7.09 16.73 1.54
N PHE A 87 -6.63 15.71 0.81
CA PHE A 87 -5.67 14.75 1.34
C PHE A 87 -4.34 15.40 1.74
N LYS A 88 -3.81 16.33 0.94
CA LYS A 88 -2.62 17.11 1.29
C LYS A 88 -2.83 17.94 2.56
N ALA A 89 -4.01 18.55 2.73
CA ALA A 89 -4.35 19.28 3.94
C ALA A 89 -4.41 18.35 5.17
N MET A 90 -4.98 17.14 5.03
CA MET A 90 -4.99 16.12 6.08
C MET A 90 -3.58 15.70 6.49
N LEU A 91 -2.68 15.48 5.52
CA LEU A 91 -1.26 15.19 5.79
C LEU A 91 -0.55 16.35 6.51
N GLY A 92 -1.01 17.58 6.30
CA GLY A 92 -0.56 18.77 7.03
C GLY A 92 -1.12 18.91 8.45
N GLY A 93 -1.93 17.96 8.91
CA GLY A 93 -2.54 17.94 10.24
C GLY A 93 -3.92 18.59 10.33
N GLU A 94 -4.50 19.05 9.22
CA GLU A 94 -5.88 19.54 9.23
C GLU A 94 -6.88 18.38 9.42
N GLN A 95 -7.94 18.62 10.20
CA GLN A 95 -9.00 17.64 10.45
C GLN A 95 -10.28 18.02 9.72
N PHE A 96 -10.92 17.03 9.10
CA PHE A 96 -12.20 17.15 8.41
C PHE A 96 -13.19 16.14 9.01
N PRO A 97 -13.93 16.49 10.08
CA PRO A 97 -14.84 15.57 10.78
C PRO A 97 -15.94 14.99 9.87
N GLU A 98 -16.30 15.69 8.80
CA GLU A 98 -17.26 15.26 7.78
C GLU A 98 -16.71 14.23 6.78
N ILE A 99 -15.42 13.91 6.86
CA ILE A 99 -14.76 12.91 5.99
C ILE A 99 -14.39 11.70 6.83
N ASN A 100 -15.01 10.56 6.54
CA ASN A 100 -14.51 9.27 7.00
C ASN A 100 -13.24 8.91 6.20
N SER A 101 -12.09 8.79 6.87
CA SER A 101 -10.81 8.52 6.22
C SER A 101 -10.76 7.21 5.42
N SER A 102 -11.45 6.16 5.89
CA SER A 102 -11.48 4.86 5.23
C SER A 102 -12.29 4.94 3.94
N ASP A 103 -13.50 5.50 4.02
CA ASP A 103 -14.36 5.68 2.84
C ASP A 103 -13.70 6.61 1.84
N PHE A 104 -13.07 7.69 2.31
CA PHE A 104 -12.34 8.64 1.46
C PHE A 104 -11.20 7.98 0.68
N ALA A 105 -10.43 7.09 1.31
CA ALA A 105 -9.39 6.33 0.63
C ALA A 105 -9.96 5.45 -0.49
N ASN A 106 -11.07 4.74 -0.23
CA ASN A 106 -11.73 3.88 -1.23
C ASN A 106 -12.39 4.67 -2.36
N ILE A 107 -12.99 5.82 -2.07
CA ILE A 107 -13.52 6.73 -3.07
C ILE A 107 -12.41 7.17 -4.03
N ARG A 108 -11.27 7.65 -3.49
CA ARG A 108 -10.13 8.09 -4.30
C ARG A 108 -9.56 6.97 -5.16
N ARG A 109 -9.48 5.73 -4.64
CA ARG A 109 -9.10 4.54 -5.41
C ARG A 109 -10.10 4.25 -6.53
N THR A 110 -11.38 4.38 -6.27
CA THR A 110 -12.43 4.12 -7.27
C THR A 110 -12.42 5.19 -8.36
N LEU A 111 -12.26 6.48 -8.03
CA LEU A 111 -12.10 7.55 -9.04
C LEU A 111 -10.95 7.26 -10.00
N ARG A 112 -9.82 6.79 -9.47
CA ARG A 112 -8.68 6.34 -10.29
C ARG A 112 -9.05 5.20 -11.23
N ILE A 113 -9.77 4.19 -10.74
CA ILE A 113 -10.22 3.06 -11.55
C ILE A 113 -11.16 3.53 -12.66
N ILE A 114 -12.10 4.43 -12.38
CA ILE A 114 -12.99 5.01 -13.41
C ILE A 114 -12.18 5.64 -14.54
N LEU A 115 -11.14 6.43 -14.21
CA LEU A 115 -10.25 7.05 -15.20
C LEU A 115 -9.35 6.04 -15.92
N GLU A 116 -8.89 4.98 -15.25
CA GLU A 116 -8.15 3.89 -15.89
C GLU A 116 -9.02 3.18 -16.92
N GLN A 117 -10.25 2.82 -16.54
CA GLN A 117 -11.18 2.08 -17.40
C GLN A 117 -11.72 2.93 -18.54
N SER A 118 -11.69 4.27 -18.45
CA SER A 118 -12.09 5.15 -19.56
C SER A 118 -11.24 4.96 -20.83
N THR A 119 -10.02 4.40 -20.71
CA THR A 119 -9.15 4.09 -21.85
C THR A 119 -9.70 2.96 -22.73
N THR A 120 -10.62 2.15 -22.20
CA THR A 120 -11.24 1.02 -22.89
C THR A 120 -12.42 1.41 -23.78
N VAL A 121 -12.88 2.66 -23.69
CA VAL A 121 -14.09 3.17 -24.34
C VAL A 121 -13.73 4.27 -25.34
N ASP A 122 -14.43 4.31 -26.47
CA ASP A 122 -14.39 5.46 -27.38
C ASP A 122 -15.44 6.49 -26.94
N LEU A 123 -15.00 7.72 -26.75
CA LEU A 123 -15.78 8.79 -26.13
C LEU A 123 -16.24 9.83 -27.17
N ALA A 124 -17.34 10.50 -26.86
CA ALA A 124 -17.86 11.63 -27.59
C ALA A 124 -17.37 12.94 -26.95
N GLY A 125 -16.87 13.84 -27.80
CA GLY A 125 -16.51 15.19 -27.39
C GLY A 125 -17.71 16.13 -27.37
N THR A 126 -17.49 17.36 -26.91
CA THR A 126 -18.48 18.41 -26.94
C THR A 126 -17.80 19.76 -27.21
N PRO A 127 -18.47 20.74 -27.85
CA PRO A 127 -17.88 22.06 -28.09
C PRO A 127 -17.49 22.80 -26.79
N ASN A 128 -18.16 22.51 -25.68
CA ASN A 128 -17.86 23.11 -24.39
C ASN A 128 -18.09 22.13 -23.24
N PHE A 129 -17.02 21.49 -22.78
CA PHE A 129 -17.05 20.52 -21.68
C PHE A 129 -17.64 21.11 -20.39
N MET A 130 -17.32 22.35 -20.04
CA MET A 130 -17.82 22.96 -18.80
C MET A 130 -19.33 23.19 -18.84
N ALA A 131 -19.85 23.62 -19.99
CA ALA A 131 -21.29 23.78 -20.17
C ALA A 131 -22.02 22.43 -20.10
N GLU A 132 -21.48 21.39 -20.71
CA GLU A 132 -22.06 20.05 -20.68
C GLU A 132 -22.00 19.43 -19.28
N ILE A 133 -20.89 19.58 -18.55
CA ILE A 133 -20.79 19.16 -17.14
C ILE A 133 -21.86 19.87 -16.30
N ALA A 134 -22.04 21.18 -16.47
CA ALA A 134 -23.05 21.93 -15.72
C ALA A 134 -24.48 21.48 -16.05
N GLN A 135 -24.78 21.19 -17.31
CA GLN A 135 -26.10 20.72 -17.77
C GLN A 135 -26.40 19.29 -17.30
N ASN A 136 -25.41 18.41 -17.33
CA ASN A 136 -25.55 17.00 -16.98
C ASN A 136 -25.18 16.67 -15.52
N ARG A 137 -24.89 17.68 -14.70
CA ARG A 137 -24.32 17.53 -13.35
C ARG A 137 -25.05 16.49 -12.50
N GLN A 138 -26.38 16.56 -12.44
CA GLN A 138 -27.17 15.61 -11.65
C GLN A 138 -27.07 14.18 -12.19
N SER A 139 -27.05 14.01 -13.51
CA SER A 139 -26.86 12.70 -14.14
C SER A 139 -25.46 12.16 -13.85
N TYR A 140 -24.42 12.99 -13.96
CA TYR A 140 -23.04 12.61 -13.68
C TYR A 140 -22.82 12.25 -12.21
N HIS A 141 -23.45 12.97 -11.28
CA HIS A 141 -23.49 12.55 -9.88
C HIS A 141 -24.11 11.15 -9.74
N ASN A 142 -25.29 10.91 -10.31
CA ASN A 142 -25.94 9.60 -10.23
C ASN A 142 -25.08 8.47 -10.84
N THR A 143 -24.45 8.70 -12.00
CA THR A 143 -23.54 7.73 -12.62
C THR A 143 -22.32 7.47 -11.72
N LEU A 144 -21.72 8.53 -11.18
CA LEU A 144 -20.59 8.43 -10.27
C LEU A 144 -20.93 7.63 -9.01
N ASP A 145 -22.10 7.86 -8.40
CA ASP A 145 -22.48 7.19 -7.15
C ASP A 145 -22.59 5.69 -7.31
N ARG A 146 -23.16 5.26 -8.43
CA ARG A 146 -23.30 3.85 -8.78
C ARG A 146 -21.92 3.20 -8.92
N LEU A 147 -20.99 3.88 -9.59
CA LEU A 147 -19.60 3.42 -9.72
C LEU A 147 -18.88 3.40 -8.36
N LEU A 148 -19.06 4.43 -7.53
CA LEU A 148 -18.49 4.51 -6.18
C LEU A 148 -19.02 3.39 -5.28
N TYR A 149 -20.33 3.13 -5.31
CA TYR A 149 -20.96 2.04 -4.57
C TYR A 149 -20.38 0.68 -5.01
N LEU A 150 -20.38 0.39 -6.32
CA LEU A 150 -19.88 -0.88 -6.84
C LEU A 150 -18.38 -1.08 -6.57
N GLY A 151 -17.58 -0.02 -6.74
CA GLY A 151 -16.16 -0.04 -6.39
C GLY A 151 -15.93 -0.31 -4.90
N TYR A 152 -16.69 0.36 -4.03
CA TYR A 152 -16.63 0.15 -2.58
C TYR A 152 -16.99 -1.29 -2.18
N GLN A 153 -18.09 -1.83 -2.71
CA GLN A 153 -18.48 -3.22 -2.45
C GLN A 153 -17.42 -4.21 -2.94
N ALA A 154 -16.86 -3.98 -4.13
CA ALA A 154 -15.76 -4.81 -4.63
C ALA A 154 -14.52 -4.76 -3.73
N PHE A 155 -14.17 -3.58 -3.19
CA PHE A 155 -13.08 -3.47 -2.20
C PHE A 155 -13.38 -4.28 -0.94
N ILE A 156 -14.56 -4.14 -0.33
CA ILE A 156 -14.94 -4.92 0.86
C ILE A 156 -14.85 -6.42 0.59
N ILE A 157 -15.50 -6.90 -0.48
CA ILE A 157 -15.53 -8.32 -0.82
C ILE A 157 -14.09 -8.84 -1.04
N SER A 158 -13.23 -8.07 -1.71
CA SER A 158 -11.82 -8.47 -1.89
C SER A 158 -11.02 -8.55 -0.59
N GLN A 159 -11.30 -7.66 0.39
CA GLN A 159 -10.69 -7.75 1.72
C GLN A 159 -11.17 -9.01 2.44
N GLU A 160 -12.45 -9.34 2.34
CA GLU A 160 -13.03 -10.53 2.96
C GLU A 160 -12.48 -11.84 2.38
N ILE A 161 -12.30 -11.90 1.05
CA ILE A 161 -11.61 -13.02 0.38
C ILE A 161 -10.19 -13.16 0.93
N ALA A 162 -9.43 -12.06 1.00
CA ALA A 162 -8.06 -12.09 1.48
C ALA A 162 -7.97 -12.50 2.97
N ARG A 163 -8.90 -12.03 3.79
CA ARG A 163 -9.03 -12.36 5.21
C ARG A 163 -9.33 -13.85 5.41
N SER A 164 -10.29 -14.41 4.67
CA SER A 164 -10.59 -15.85 4.69
C SER A 164 -9.41 -16.69 4.22
N GLN A 165 -8.65 -16.23 3.23
CA GLN A 165 -7.45 -16.95 2.77
C GLN A 165 -6.31 -16.95 3.79
N LEU A 166 -6.15 -15.85 4.54
CA LEU A 166 -5.13 -15.75 5.59
C LEU A 166 -5.53 -16.50 6.85
N PHE A 167 -6.80 -16.40 7.22
CA PHE A 167 -7.35 -16.96 8.45
C PHE A 167 -8.63 -17.75 8.10
N PRO A 168 -8.52 -19.03 7.66
CA PRO A 168 -9.62 -19.81 7.12
C PRO A 168 -10.87 -19.90 8.00
N LYS A 169 -10.71 -19.99 9.33
CA LYS A 169 -11.83 -20.09 10.28
C LYS A 169 -12.42 -18.73 10.71
N SER A 170 -11.99 -17.63 10.11
CA SER A 170 -12.31 -16.28 10.63
C SER A 170 -13.57 -15.64 10.05
N GLY A 171 -14.00 -16.08 8.87
CA GLY A 171 -15.13 -15.50 8.14
C GLY A 171 -16.16 -16.54 7.75
N ASN A 172 -17.39 -16.07 7.57
CA ASN A 172 -18.53 -16.83 7.08
C ASN A 172 -19.33 -15.97 6.10
N PHE A 173 -20.29 -16.60 5.42
CA PHE A 173 -21.37 -15.86 4.78
C PHE A 173 -22.72 -16.50 5.11
N ASP A 174 -23.77 -15.70 5.00
CA ASP A 174 -25.16 -16.12 5.09
C ASP A 174 -25.92 -15.57 3.89
N ILE A 175 -26.84 -16.35 3.34
CA ILE A 175 -27.84 -15.85 2.39
C ILE A 175 -29.17 -15.86 3.14
N ASP A 176 -29.77 -14.69 3.33
CA ASP A 176 -31.05 -14.59 4.03
C ASP A 176 -32.24 -15.11 3.19
N ASP A 177 -33.44 -15.13 3.79
CA ASP A 177 -34.65 -15.59 3.12
C ASP A 177 -35.03 -14.72 1.90
N ASP A 178 -34.63 -13.45 1.88
CA ASP A 178 -34.80 -12.54 0.74
C ASP A 178 -33.76 -12.79 -0.36
N GLY A 179 -32.73 -13.60 -0.07
CA GLY A 179 -31.66 -13.97 -1.00
C GLY A 179 -30.49 -13.01 -1.01
N LEU A 180 -30.32 -12.20 0.03
CA LEU A 180 -29.26 -11.22 0.16
C LEU A 180 -28.06 -11.81 0.89
N LEU A 181 -26.88 -11.49 0.39
CA LEU A 181 -25.61 -11.91 0.96
C LEU A 181 -25.29 -11.09 2.21
N GLY A 182 -25.08 -11.77 3.33
CA GLY A 182 -24.40 -11.26 4.51
C GLY A 182 -22.97 -11.81 4.58
N MET A 183 -21.99 -10.95 4.79
CA MET A 183 -20.61 -11.34 5.09
C MET A 183 -20.37 -11.19 6.59
N GLY A 184 -19.91 -12.25 7.25
CA GLY A 184 -19.75 -12.29 8.70
C GLY A 184 -18.33 -12.59 9.14
N THR A 185 -18.05 -12.21 10.39
CA THR A 185 -16.82 -12.56 11.11
C THR A 185 -17.20 -13.50 12.23
N GLU A 186 -16.49 -14.61 12.37
CA GLU A 186 -16.71 -15.54 13.48
C GLU A 186 -16.45 -14.81 14.82
N PRO A 187 -17.38 -14.90 15.80
CA PRO A 187 -17.31 -14.11 17.03
C PRO A 187 -15.98 -14.22 17.80
N ALA A 188 -15.35 -15.40 17.74
CA ALA A 188 -14.07 -15.65 18.38
C ALA A 188 -12.92 -14.78 17.83
N TYR A 189 -12.97 -14.38 16.56
CA TYR A 189 -11.95 -13.55 15.91
C TYR A 189 -12.21 -12.06 16.04
N LYS A 190 -13.45 -11.65 16.31
CA LYS A 190 -13.85 -10.23 16.35
C LYS A 190 -12.98 -9.38 17.28
N PRO A 191 -12.66 -9.79 18.53
CA PRO A 191 -11.82 -8.97 19.41
C PRO A 191 -10.40 -8.71 18.87
N ILE A 192 -9.84 -9.67 18.12
CA ILE A 192 -8.51 -9.56 17.53
C ILE A 192 -8.54 -8.58 16.35
N PHE A 193 -9.54 -8.69 15.46
CA PHE A 193 -9.70 -7.73 14.35
C PHE A 193 -10.01 -6.31 14.85
N ASP A 194 -10.90 -6.15 15.82
CA ASP A 194 -11.21 -4.86 16.44
C ASP A 194 -9.95 -4.20 17.05
N TYR A 195 -9.04 -5.01 17.62
CA TYR A 195 -7.76 -4.51 18.12
C TYR A 195 -6.85 -4.05 16.97
N LEU A 196 -6.71 -4.89 15.95
CA LEU A 196 -5.87 -4.63 14.78
C LEU A 196 -6.26 -3.32 14.06
N GLU A 197 -7.55 -3.10 13.83
CA GLU A 197 -8.07 -1.89 13.17
C GLU A 197 -7.72 -0.60 13.94
N ARG A 198 -7.68 -0.66 15.28
CA ARG A 198 -7.31 0.48 16.14
C ARG A 198 -5.80 0.66 16.28
N ASP A 199 -5.04 -0.41 16.14
CA ASP A 199 -3.62 -0.42 16.42
C ASP A 199 -2.78 -0.06 15.20
N ILE A 200 -3.08 -0.64 14.02
CA ILE A 200 -2.35 -0.42 12.77
C ILE A 200 -2.10 1.07 12.45
N PRO A 201 -3.09 1.99 12.57
CA PRO A 201 -2.88 3.40 12.24
C PRO A 201 -1.74 4.06 13.02
N LYS A 202 -1.50 3.67 14.28
CA LYS A 202 -0.43 4.24 15.12
C LYS A 202 0.96 3.98 14.56
N HIS A 203 1.13 2.87 13.84
CA HIS A 203 2.42 2.50 13.25
C HIS A 203 2.69 3.24 11.94
N GLY A 204 1.64 3.73 11.26
CA GLY A 204 1.77 4.42 9.98
C GLY A 204 2.53 5.75 10.08
N GLU A 205 2.47 6.42 11.23
CA GLU A 205 3.15 7.70 11.48
C GLU A 205 4.68 7.56 11.56
N SER A 206 5.18 6.36 11.86
CA SER A 206 6.61 6.09 12.01
C SER A 206 7.25 5.46 10.77
N VAL A 207 6.55 5.44 9.64
CA VAL A 207 7.09 4.94 8.37
C VAL A 207 8.13 5.93 7.85
N THR A 208 9.36 5.48 7.69
CA THR A 208 10.43 6.26 7.06
C THR A 208 10.27 6.23 5.55
N ILE A 209 10.31 7.41 4.93
CA ILE A 209 10.16 7.59 3.49
C ILE A 209 11.38 8.37 2.97
N TYR A 210 12.00 7.86 1.89
CA TYR A 210 13.05 8.57 1.18
C TYR A 210 12.50 9.14 -0.13
N ASN A 211 12.50 10.47 -0.26
CA ASN A 211 11.98 11.14 -1.45
C ASN A 211 13.10 11.33 -2.48
N THR A 212 13.03 10.58 -3.57
CA THR A 212 14.08 10.50 -4.62
C THR A 212 13.73 11.29 -5.88
N ILE A 213 12.75 12.20 -5.81
CA ILE A 213 12.28 12.93 -7.00
C ILE A 213 13.36 13.81 -7.63
N GLU A 214 14.15 14.52 -6.82
CA GLU A 214 15.24 15.37 -7.32
C GLU A 214 16.35 14.54 -7.95
N ASP A 215 16.66 13.37 -7.38
CA ASP A 215 17.64 12.44 -7.95
C ASP A 215 17.15 11.89 -9.30
N LEU A 216 15.86 11.52 -9.39
CA LEU A 216 15.26 11.09 -10.65
C LEU A 216 15.31 12.20 -11.72
N ILE A 217 15.00 13.46 -11.34
CA ILE A 217 15.09 14.62 -12.23
C ILE A 217 16.53 14.80 -12.71
N ALA A 218 17.53 14.64 -11.84
CA ALA A 218 18.92 14.72 -12.21
C ALA A 218 19.32 13.64 -13.23
N VAL A 219 18.82 12.40 -13.09
CA VAL A 219 19.08 11.32 -14.06
C VAL A 219 18.50 11.64 -15.44
N TRP A 220 17.30 12.21 -15.49
CA TRP A 220 16.70 12.65 -16.76
C TRP A 220 17.51 13.80 -17.40
N ARG A 221 17.95 14.77 -16.59
CA ARG A 221 18.81 15.86 -17.06
C ARG A 221 20.13 15.35 -17.62
N ASP A 222 20.76 14.38 -16.98
CA ASP A 222 22.01 13.76 -17.46
C ASP A 222 21.82 13.03 -18.81
N MET A 223 20.58 12.68 -19.15
CA MET A 223 20.21 12.12 -20.45
C MET A 223 19.85 13.19 -21.50
N GLY A 224 20.02 14.47 -21.17
CA GLY A 224 19.80 15.61 -22.06
C GLY A 224 18.35 16.12 -22.10
N VAL A 225 17.53 15.77 -21.10
CA VAL A 225 16.11 16.17 -21.06
C VAL A 225 15.77 16.92 -19.76
N GLU A 226 15.39 18.19 -19.90
CA GLU A 226 15.04 19.07 -18.79
C GLU A 226 13.60 18.85 -18.33
N TYR A 227 13.42 18.53 -17.05
CA TYR A 227 12.10 18.22 -16.48
C TYR A 227 11.09 19.38 -16.56
N GLY A 228 11.55 20.62 -16.43
CA GLY A 228 10.69 21.80 -16.57
C GLY A 228 10.08 21.92 -17.97
N GLU A 229 10.87 21.63 -19.01
CA GLU A 229 10.41 21.63 -20.40
C GLU A 229 9.45 20.46 -20.68
N MET A 230 9.76 19.26 -20.13
CA MET A 230 8.89 18.08 -20.22
C MET A 230 7.53 18.26 -19.53
N THR A 231 7.40 19.21 -18.61
CA THR A 231 6.16 19.44 -17.84
C THR A 231 5.51 20.79 -18.13
N SER A 232 6.01 21.51 -19.14
CA SER A 232 5.54 22.84 -19.53
C SER A 232 4.05 22.89 -19.90
N PHE A 233 3.47 21.78 -20.34
CA PHE A 233 2.04 21.66 -20.66
C PHE A 233 1.11 21.85 -19.43
N PHE A 234 1.63 21.82 -18.20
CA PHE A 234 0.87 22.17 -17.00
C PHE A 234 0.81 23.68 -16.71
N ALA A 235 1.59 24.51 -17.41
CA ALA A 235 1.71 25.93 -17.10
C ALA A 235 0.36 26.68 -17.08
N GLU A 236 -0.58 26.29 -17.94
CA GLU A 236 -1.92 26.88 -17.95
C GLU A 236 -2.75 26.46 -16.73
N GLN A 237 -2.71 25.20 -16.31
CA GLN A 237 -3.42 24.72 -15.12
C GLN A 237 -2.89 25.40 -13.85
N ILE A 238 -1.58 25.63 -13.77
CA ILE A 238 -0.95 26.34 -12.66
C ILE A 238 -1.40 27.81 -12.62
N LYS A 239 -1.48 28.48 -13.78
CA LYS A 239 -1.92 29.88 -13.88
C LYS A 239 -3.43 30.04 -13.65
N ASN A 240 -4.23 29.06 -14.07
CA ASN A 240 -5.70 29.09 -14.02
C ASN A 240 -6.24 27.85 -13.28
N PRO A 241 -6.16 27.82 -11.93
CA PRO A 241 -6.52 26.65 -11.13
C PRO A 241 -8.02 26.31 -11.12
N GLN A 242 -8.86 27.10 -11.78
CA GLN A 242 -10.25 26.78 -12.05
C GLN A 242 -10.41 25.68 -13.14
N TYR A 243 -9.38 25.48 -13.98
CA TYR A 243 -9.33 24.46 -15.03
C TYR A 243 -8.32 23.36 -14.64
N ARG A 244 -8.69 22.51 -13.67
CA ARG A 244 -7.78 21.48 -13.10
C ARG A 244 -7.64 20.21 -13.94
N PHE A 245 -8.11 20.23 -15.18
CA PHE A 245 -8.01 19.10 -16.09
C PHE A 245 -7.67 19.62 -17.49
N ALA A 246 -6.86 18.85 -18.22
CA ALA A 246 -6.58 19.09 -19.61
C ALA A 246 -6.87 17.85 -20.44
N LEU A 247 -7.41 18.08 -21.65
CA LEU A 247 -7.32 17.15 -22.77
C LEU A 247 -6.28 17.71 -23.73
N ILE A 248 -5.16 17.01 -23.85
CA ILE A 248 -4.04 17.41 -24.70
C ILE A 248 -4.01 16.46 -25.89
N LEU A 249 -4.01 16.97 -27.12
CA LEU A 249 -3.83 16.13 -28.31
C LEU A 249 -2.48 15.42 -28.21
N LYS A 250 -2.52 14.08 -28.17
CA LYS A 250 -1.32 13.27 -27.92
C LYS A 250 -0.25 13.54 -28.97
N ASP A 251 -0.63 13.50 -30.24
CA ASP A 251 0.30 13.70 -31.35
C ASP A 251 0.93 15.09 -31.31
N SER A 252 0.16 16.13 -30.98
CA SER A 252 0.69 17.49 -30.83
C SER A 252 1.72 17.59 -29.70
N LEU A 253 1.44 16.99 -28.53
CA LEU A 253 2.40 16.97 -27.42
C LEU A 253 3.69 16.22 -27.81
N TYR A 254 3.55 15.08 -28.48
CA TYR A 254 4.68 14.22 -28.83
C TYR A 254 5.56 14.87 -29.91
N GLU A 255 4.96 15.49 -30.93
CA GLU A 255 5.70 16.22 -31.97
C GLU A 255 6.36 17.48 -31.43
N GLN A 256 5.68 18.22 -30.53
CA GLN A 256 6.29 19.36 -29.85
C GLN A 256 7.49 18.92 -29.00
N ALA A 257 7.37 17.82 -28.25
CA ALA A 257 8.46 17.29 -27.45
C ALA A 257 9.67 16.89 -28.32
N LYS A 258 9.44 16.16 -29.43
CA LYS A 258 10.53 15.84 -30.37
C LYS A 258 11.21 17.10 -30.92
N HIS A 259 10.43 18.13 -31.25
CA HIS A 259 10.98 19.38 -31.75
C HIS A 259 11.85 20.09 -30.69
N VAL A 260 11.38 20.17 -29.45
CA VAL A 260 12.11 20.84 -28.34
C VAL A 260 13.41 20.10 -28.00
N PHE A 261 13.38 18.77 -27.96
CA PHE A 261 14.51 17.96 -27.48
C PHE A 261 15.40 17.41 -28.61
N GLY A 262 15.03 17.60 -29.88
CA GLY A 262 15.83 17.22 -31.05
C GLY A 262 16.28 15.76 -31.01
N GLN A 263 17.59 15.53 -30.98
CA GLN A 263 18.18 14.18 -30.91
C GLN A 263 17.78 13.38 -29.65
N HIS A 264 17.31 14.06 -28.60
CA HIS A 264 16.81 13.43 -27.36
C HIS A 264 15.28 13.22 -27.38
N GLY A 265 14.60 13.46 -28.51
CA GLY A 265 13.15 13.33 -28.63
C GLY A 265 12.61 11.96 -28.22
N ASP A 266 13.26 10.87 -28.62
CA ASP A 266 12.84 9.50 -28.28
C ASP A 266 12.97 9.19 -26.77
N ILE A 267 13.91 9.85 -26.09
CA ILE A 267 14.06 9.76 -24.63
C ILE A 267 12.85 10.38 -23.94
N VAL A 268 12.41 11.55 -24.41
CA VAL A 268 11.22 12.24 -23.86
C VAL A 268 9.94 11.49 -24.17
N LEU A 269 9.83 10.85 -25.34
CA LEU A 269 8.69 9.98 -25.61
C LEU A 269 8.64 8.80 -24.65
N SER A 270 9.79 8.19 -24.37
CA SER A 270 9.89 7.11 -23.37
C SER A 270 9.48 7.59 -21.98
N PHE A 271 9.86 8.82 -21.61
CA PHE A 271 9.43 9.45 -20.36
C PHE A 271 7.90 9.50 -20.27
N TYR A 272 7.23 10.04 -21.28
CA TYR A 272 5.75 10.11 -21.30
C TYR A 272 5.09 8.74 -21.34
N ASP A 273 5.56 7.82 -22.18
CA ASP A 273 4.97 6.49 -22.33
C ASP A 273 5.06 5.71 -21.00
N GLY A 274 6.20 5.78 -20.29
CA GLY A 274 6.35 5.16 -18.97
C GLY A 274 5.46 5.76 -17.87
N LEU A 275 4.89 6.95 -18.09
CA LEU A 275 3.93 7.61 -17.21
C LEU A 275 2.48 7.51 -17.70
N THR A 276 2.22 6.70 -18.73
CA THR A 276 0.92 6.63 -19.41
C THR A 276 0.17 5.32 -19.19
N VAL A 277 -1.09 5.43 -18.75
CA VAL A 277 -2.10 4.38 -18.86
C VAL A 277 -2.84 4.53 -20.19
N SER A 278 -2.98 3.44 -20.93
CA SER A 278 -3.67 3.37 -22.22
C SER A 278 -4.38 2.03 -22.37
N ARG A 279 -5.19 1.87 -23.42
CA ARG A 279 -5.84 0.60 -23.78
C ARG A 279 -4.88 -0.60 -23.89
N ARG A 280 -3.57 -0.35 -24.10
CA ARG A 280 -2.55 -1.42 -24.24
C ARG A 280 -2.07 -2.00 -22.92
N ASN A 281 -2.08 -1.20 -21.84
CA ASN A 281 -1.50 -1.59 -20.55
C ASN A 281 -2.48 -1.46 -19.38
N VAL A 282 -3.68 -0.92 -19.60
CA VAL A 282 -4.74 -0.86 -18.60
C VAL A 282 -5.04 -2.26 -18.07
N LEU A 283 -5.17 -2.37 -16.76
CA LEU A 283 -5.59 -3.60 -16.10
C LEU A 283 -7.11 -3.76 -16.18
N SER A 284 -7.62 -4.98 -16.01
CA SER A 284 -9.06 -5.14 -15.79
C SER A 284 -9.49 -4.45 -14.49
N PHE A 285 -10.79 -4.23 -14.33
CA PHE A 285 -11.35 -3.69 -13.08
C PHE A 285 -10.91 -4.51 -11.86
N GLU A 286 -10.98 -5.84 -11.96
CA GLU A 286 -10.58 -6.76 -10.89
C GLU A 286 -9.09 -6.63 -10.58
N ASP A 287 -8.25 -6.63 -11.60
CA ASP A 287 -6.79 -6.48 -11.44
C ASP A 287 -6.43 -5.10 -10.88
N CYS A 288 -7.19 -4.04 -11.17
CA CYS A 288 -7.01 -2.76 -10.50
C CYS A 288 -7.26 -2.83 -8.98
N ILE A 289 -8.13 -3.71 -8.51
CA ILE A 289 -8.37 -3.88 -7.06
C ILE A 289 -7.30 -4.81 -6.47
N LEU A 290 -7.10 -5.98 -7.08
CA LEU A 290 -6.21 -7.03 -6.57
C LEU A 290 -4.74 -6.64 -6.71
N ARG A 291 -4.33 -6.07 -7.84
CA ARG A 291 -2.95 -5.66 -8.10
C ARG A 291 -2.80 -4.16 -7.89
N SER A 292 -3.21 -3.70 -6.71
CA SER A 292 -3.32 -2.27 -6.45
C SER A 292 -2.01 -1.51 -6.61
N GLN A 293 -0.86 -2.19 -6.45
CA GLN A 293 0.49 -1.63 -6.56
C GLN A 293 1.21 -1.95 -7.87
N ASP A 294 0.49 -2.38 -8.92
CA ASP A 294 1.07 -2.66 -10.23
C ASP A 294 1.56 -1.39 -10.95
N MET A 295 2.68 -1.47 -11.66
CA MET A 295 3.27 -0.33 -12.36
C MET A 295 2.41 0.24 -13.50
N ASN A 296 1.40 -0.49 -13.95
CA ASN A 296 0.46 -0.01 -14.97
C ASN A 296 -0.74 0.76 -14.40
N ARG A 297 -0.82 0.92 -13.07
CA ARG A 297 -1.84 1.73 -12.41
C ARG A 297 -1.58 3.22 -12.57
N ILE A 298 -2.65 4.00 -12.63
CA ILE A 298 -2.62 5.47 -12.69
C ILE A 298 -1.90 6.09 -11.50
N MET A 299 -1.85 5.40 -10.35
CA MET A 299 -1.10 5.86 -9.17
C MET A 299 0.41 5.98 -9.40
N TYR A 300 0.95 5.30 -10.43
CA TYR A 300 2.33 5.43 -10.88
C TYR A 300 2.44 6.07 -12.28
N ARG A 301 1.34 6.07 -13.03
CA ARG A 301 1.24 6.57 -14.41
C ARG A 301 0.21 7.71 -14.50
N PRO A 302 0.61 8.97 -14.22
CA PRO A 302 -0.31 10.09 -14.12
C PRO A 302 -0.98 10.51 -15.43
N LEU A 303 -0.65 9.96 -16.59
CA LEU A 303 -1.25 10.30 -17.88
C LEU A 303 -2.24 9.22 -18.30
N VAL A 304 -3.44 9.60 -18.74
CA VAL A 304 -4.47 8.67 -19.20
C VAL A 304 -4.80 8.96 -20.65
N VAL A 305 -4.61 7.97 -21.53
CA VAL A 305 -4.90 8.11 -22.96
C VAL A 305 -6.34 7.71 -23.27
N VAL A 306 -7.12 8.63 -23.81
CA VAL A 306 -8.52 8.44 -24.20
C VAL A 306 -8.71 8.73 -25.69
N ASN A 307 -9.67 8.06 -26.31
CA ASN A 307 -10.11 8.34 -27.67
C ASN A 307 -11.39 9.18 -27.61
N VAL A 308 -11.36 10.40 -28.17
CA VAL A 308 -12.52 11.30 -28.24
C VAL A 308 -12.73 11.69 -29.70
N ASP A 309 -13.89 11.38 -30.26
CA ASP A 309 -14.24 11.66 -31.67
C ASP A 309 -13.19 11.16 -32.68
N ASN A 310 -12.63 9.96 -32.44
CA ASN A 310 -11.55 9.33 -33.20
C ASN A 310 -10.19 10.04 -33.13
N GLN A 311 -10.00 10.95 -32.16
CA GLN A 311 -8.73 11.59 -31.87
C GLN A 311 -8.20 11.13 -30.51
N VAL A 312 -6.88 10.98 -30.42
CA VAL A 312 -6.21 10.47 -29.22
C VAL A 312 -5.77 11.63 -28.34
N TYR A 313 -6.32 11.71 -27.13
CA TYR A 313 -6.00 12.72 -26.14
C TYR A 313 -5.32 12.11 -24.92
N ILE A 314 -4.53 12.93 -24.25
CA ILE A 314 -4.02 12.69 -22.90
C ILE A 314 -4.88 13.52 -21.94
N MET A 315 -5.58 12.83 -21.05
CA MET A 315 -6.28 13.41 -19.90
C MET A 315 -5.32 13.45 -18.72
N THR A 316 -5.10 14.63 -18.12
CA THR A 316 -4.24 14.80 -16.94
C THR A 316 -4.53 16.05 -16.10
N GLY A 317 -4.07 16.04 -14.85
CA GLY A 317 -4.18 17.13 -13.89
C GLY A 317 -2.92 17.29 -13.05
N TYR A 318 -2.63 18.52 -12.63
CA TYR A 318 -1.39 18.88 -11.95
C TYR A 318 -1.23 18.21 -10.58
N ASN A 319 -2.29 18.15 -9.75
CA ASN A 319 -2.17 17.52 -8.44
C ASN A 319 -1.99 16.01 -8.56
N ARG A 320 -2.71 15.37 -9.49
CA ARG A 320 -2.52 13.95 -9.80
C ARG A 320 -1.10 13.67 -10.26
N TRP A 321 -0.53 14.52 -11.13
CA TRP A 321 0.86 14.40 -11.56
C TRP A 321 1.84 14.36 -10.38
N LEU A 322 1.75 15.35 -9.48
CA LEU A 322 2.63 15.45 -8.31
C LEU A 322 2.49 14.24 -7.38
N GLU A 323 1.26 13.83 -7.09
CA GLU A 323 1.02 12.71 -6.18
C GLU A 323 1.49 11.37 -6.77
N CYS A 324 1.24 11.13 -8.05
CA CYS A 324 1.66 9.89 -8.69
C CYS A 324 3.20 9.82 -8.79
N LEU A 325 3.88 10.93 -9.10
CA LEU A 325 5.34 10.96 -9.08
C LEU A 325 5.90 10.75 -7.68
N SER A 326 5.32 11.39 -6.65
CA SER A 326 5.71 11.13 -5.26
C SER A 326 5.52 9.66 -4.90
N THR A 327 4.40 9.05 -5.30
CA THR A 327 4.13 7.63 -5.05
C THR A 327 5.11 6.71 -5.81
N LEU A 328 5.46 7.07 -7.05
CA LEU A 328 6.46 6.36 -7.87
C LEU A 328 7.84 6.38 -7.21
N THR A 329 8.32 7.55 -6.79
CA THR A 329 9.66 7.73 -6.23
C THR A 329 9.81 7.21 -4.80
N THR A 330 8.72 7.10 -4.06
CA THR A 330 8.73 6.65 -2.65
C THR A 330 8.29 5.20 -2.47
N ASN A 331 7.46 4.68 -3.38
CA ASN A 331 6.80 3.39 -3.21
C ASN A 331 6.92 2.46 -4.43
N ALA A 332 7.67 2.79 -5.49
CA ALA A 332 7.93 1.87 -6.59
C ALA A 332 9.43 1.77 -6.93
N LEU A 333 10.08 2.87 -7.27
CA LEU A 333 11.50 2.85 -7.68
C LEU A 333 12.43 2.25 -6.60
N PRO A 334 12.27 2.56 -5.29
CA PRO A 334 13.09 1.94 -4.25
C PRO A 334 12.96 0.41 -4.16
N TRP A 335 11.87 -0.15 -4.69
CA TRP A 335 11.62 -1.59 -4.72
C TRP A 335 12.04 -2.25 -6.04
N GLY A 336 12.82 -1.56 -6.86
CA GLY A 336 13.23 -2.05 -8.19
C GLY A 336 12.11 -2.04 -9.23
N HIS A 337 10.95 -1.47 -8.92
CA HIS A 337 9.82 -1.41 -9.84
C HIS A 337 9.90 -0.15 -10.70
N VAL A 338 9.92 -0.32 -12.01
CA VAL A 338 10.01 0.78 -12.97
C VAL A 338 9.25 0.41 -14.24
N ALA A 339 8.74 1.42 -14.96
CA ALA A 339 8.04 1.24 -16.22
C ALA A 339 8.93 0.56 -17.28
N GLU A 340 8.35 -0.33 -18.08
CA GLU A 340 9.08 -1.05 -19.14
C GLU A 340 9.69 -0.09 -20.16
N GLU A 341 8.98 0.99 -20.46
CA GLU A 341 9.38 2.05 -21.37
C GLU A 341 10.62 2.81 -20.87
N TRP A 342 10.89 2.77 -19.56
CA TRP A 342 12.07 3.38 -18.95
C TRP A 342 13.24 2.38 -18.82
N ASN A 343 12.96 1.08 -18.76
CA ASN A 343 13.97 0.02 -18.58
C ASN A 343 15.02 -0.04 -19.70
N GLN A 344 14.71 0.48 -20.88
CA GLN A 344 15.65 0.59 -21.99
C GLN A 344 16.79 1.60 -21.72
N HIS A 345 16.60 2.54 -20.78
CA HIS A 345 17.57 3.58 -20.47
C HIS A 345 18.54 3.14 -19.36
N LYS A 346 19.80 2.86 -19.72
CA LYS A 346 20.84 2.41 -18.77
C LYS A 346 21.00 3.32 -17.53
N PRO A 347 20.97 4.66 -17.64
CA PRO A 347 21.07 5.53 -16.46
C PRO A 347 19.92 5.31 -15.48
N ILE A 348 18.67 5.22 -15.97
CA ILE A 348 17.48 4.94 -15.14
C ILE A 348 17.61 3.57 -14.47
N LYS A 349 18.04 2.54 -15.20
CA LYS A 349 18.23 1.20 -14.63
C LYS A 349 19.26 1.20 -13.49
N LYS A 350 20.38 1.92 -13.67
CA LYS A 350 21.41 2.06 -12.63
C LYS A 350 20.90 2.82 -11.41
N PHE A 351 20.13 3.88 -11.63
CA PHE A 351 19.50 4.64 -10.55
C PHE A 351 18.54 3.79 -9.74
N VAL A 352 17.64 3.06 -10.38
CA VAL A 352 16.68 2.17 -9.72
C VAL A 352 17.40 1.04 -8.96
N GLN A 353 18.44 0.44 -9.54
CA GLN A 353 19.26 -0.55 -8.84
C GLN A 353 19.94 0.04 -7.61
N HIS A 354 20.49 1.25 -7.72
CA HIS A 354 21.12 1.92 -6.59
C HIS A 354 20.12 2.16 -5.45
N LEU A 355 18.91 2.63 -5.76
CA LEU A 355 17.86 2.79 -4.75
C LEU A 355 17.49 1.46 -4.09
N GLN A 356 17.37 0.39 -4.88
CA GLN A 356 17.11 -0.95 -4.35
C GLN A 356 18.24 -1.49 -3.49
N ASP A 357 19.49 -1.12 -3.75
CA ASP A 357 20.63 -1.61 -2.97
C ASP A 357 20.79 -0.83 -1.65
N THR A 358 20.27 0.39 -1.54
CA THR A 358 20.45 1.28 -0.36
C THR A 358 19.19 1.46 0.46
N HIS A 359 18.02 1.07 -0.03
CA HIS A 359 16.76 1.32 0.70
C HIS A 359 16.65 0.58 2.05
N ASP A 360 17.36 -0.55 2.25
CA ASP A 360 17.33 -1.28 3.52
C ASP A 360 18.00 -0.48 4.66
N ASP A 361 19.03 0.31 4.34
CA ASP A 361 19.75 1.17 5.29
C ASP A 361 18.83 2.22 5.92
N ILE A 362 17.75 2.62 5.23
CA ILE A 362 16.80 3.65 5.70
C ILE A 362 16.19 3.25 7.04
N LEU A 363 15.76 1.99 7.17
CA LEU A 363 15.15 1.47 8.40
C LEU A 363 16.19 1.27 9.50
N GLU A 364 17.37 0.74 9.13
CA GLU A 364 18.47 0.49 10.07
C GLU A 364 18.97 1.78 10.70
N ASP A 365 19.20 2.83 9.89
CA ASP A 365 19.68 4.12 10.35
C ASP A 365 18.69 4.78 11.31
N ALA A 366 17.39 4.74 10.99
CA ALA A 366 16.36 5.27 11.87
C ALA A 366 16.29 4.52 13.21
N ALA A 367 16.45 3.19 13.19
CA ALA A 367 16.51 2.37 14.41
C ALA A 367 17.73 2.72 15.27
N VAL A 368 18.88 2.93 14.62
CA VAL A 368 20.13 3.32 15.28
C VAL A 368 19.98 4.67 15.98
N GLU A 369 19.30 5.65 15.39
CA GLU A 369 19.05 6.93 16.07
C GLU A 369 18.22 6.77 17.35
N LEU A 370 17.24 5.87 17.36
CA LEU A 370 16.48 5.55 18.58
C LEU A 370 17.36 4.87 19.64
N LEU A 371 18.22 3.93 19.25
CA LEU A 371 19.14 3.24 20.16
C LEU A 371 20.18 4.19 20.76
N LYS A 372 20.72 5.12 19.96
CA LYS A 372 21.61 6.20 20.43
C LYS A 372 20.92 7.08 21.46
N ALA A 373 19.69 7.49 21.18
CA ALA A 373 18.91 8.32 22.10
C ALA A 373 18.64 7.59 23.44
N ALA A 374 18.37 6.28 23.38
CA ALA A 374 18.18 5.43 24.55
C ALA A 374 19.49 5.02 25.26
N LYS A 375 20.65 5.35 24.68
CA LYS A 375 22.00 5.00 25.19
C LYS A 375 22.20 3.48 25.39
N VAL A 376 21.62 2.69 24.50
CA VAL A 376 21.72 1.23 24.52
C VAL A 376 22.92 0.82 23.68
N PRO A 377 23.81 -0.09 24.13
CA PRO A 377 24.91 -0.60 23.31
C PRO A 377 24.37 -1.36 22.09
N TYR A 378 24.84 -1.02 20.89
CA TYR A 378 24.39 -1.63 19.64
C TYR A 378 25.50 -1.74 18.59
N ASP A 379 25.28 -2.56 17.56
CA ASP A 379 26.02 -2.49 16.29
C ASP A 379 25.08 -2.87 15.15
N LYS A 380 25.34 -2.35 13.94
CA LYS A 380 24.55 -2.64 12.73
C LYS A 380 25.42 -3.30 11.65
N SER A 381 24.78 -4.04 10.75
CA SER A 381 25.44 -4.66 9.59
C SER A 381 26.61 -5.58 10.01
N VAL A 382 26.41 -6.40 11.05
CA VAL A 382 27.47 -7.15 11.73
C VAL A 382 27.87 -8.37 10.91
N LYS A 383 29.07 -8.30 10.33
CA LYS A 383 29.71 -9.40 9.55
C LYS A 383 30.80 -10.14 10.32
N SER A 384 31.29 -9.55 11.41
CA SER A 384 32.30 -10.13 12.28
C SER A 384 32.22 -9.59 13.70
N LEU A 385 32.40 -10.44 14.70
CA LEU A 385 32.41 -10.07 16.11
C LEU A 385 33.81 -9.63 16.53
N ARG A 386 33.95 -8.37 16.97
CA ARG A 386 35.20 -7.83 17.55
C ARG A 386 35.42 -8.38 18.96
N GLN A 387 36.68 -8.55 19.36
CA GLN A 387 37.05 -9.09 20.68
C GLN A 387 38.11 -8.20 21.32
N HIS A 388 38.15 -8.12 22.65
CA HIS A 388 39.17 -7.34 23.38
C HIS A 388 40.62 -7.77 23.06
N LYS A 389 40.82 -9.08 22.81
CA LYS A 389 42.10 -9.68 22.46
C LYS A 389 41.89 -10.80 21.43
N GLY A 390 42.80 -10.89 20.46
CA GLY A 390 42.78 -11.93 19.42
C GLY A 390 42.11 -11.47 18.12
N ASN A 391 41.86 -12.44 17.23
CA ASN A 391 41.26 -12.17 15.91
C ASN A 391 39.74 -12.01 16.03
N ASN A 392 39.17 -11.13 15.21
CA ASN A 392 37.72 -11.02 15.04
C ASN A 392 37.14 -12.35 14.54
N PHE A 393 35.94 -12.67 14.99
CA PHE A 393 35.23 -13.87 14.57
C PHE A 393 34.27 -13.54 13.42
N SER A 394 34.60 -13.94 12.20
CA SER A 394 33.73 -13.70 11.04
C SER A 394 32.48 -14.58 11.09
N ILE A 395 31.31 -13.98 10.85
CA ILE A 395 30.00 -14.67 10.84
C ILE A 395 29.33 -14.67 9.47
N ASP A 396 29.71 -13.75 8.58
CA ASP A 396 29.15 -13.58 7.23
C ASP A 396 29.15 -14.86 6.39
N LYS A 397 30.19 -15.69 6.51
CA LYS A 397 30.34 -16.95 5.74
C LYS A 397 29.78 -18.19 6.47
N LEU A 398 29.23 -18.03 7.67
CA LEU A 398 28.63 -19.14 8.40
C LEU A 398 27.27 -19.47 7.80
N LYS A 399 27.14 -20.70 7.29
CA LYS A 399 25.92 -21.18 6.65
C LYS A 399 24.72 -21.01 7.60
N GLY A 400 23.73 -20.25 7.16
CA GLY A 400 22.49 -20.02 7.88
C GLY A 400 22.50 -18.82 8.82
N VAL A 401 23.66 -18.23 9.15
CA VAL A 401 23.75 -17.03 10.00
C VAL A 401 23.85 -15.78 9.14
N GLY A 402 24.92 -15.67 8.34
CA GLY A 402 25.19 -14.48 7.52
C GLY A 402 25.46 -13.22 8.36
N GLU A 403 25.24 -12.07 7.72
CA GLU A 403 25.21 -10.76 8.36
C GLU A 403 24.05 -10.64 9.34
N ILE A 404 24.25 -10.00 10.50
CA ILE A 404 23.19 -9.61 11.43
C ILE A 404 22.91 -8.12 11.24
N ASP A 405 21.71 -7.79 10.77
CA ASP A 405 21.29 -6.44 10.38
C ASP A 405 21.45 -5.45 11.55
N LEU A 406 20.94 -5.80 12.73
CA LEU A 406 21.11 -4.98 13.93
C LEU A 406 21.16 -5.87 15.19
N VAL A 407 22.00 -5.49 16.14
CA VAL A 407 22.11 -6.17 17.45
C VAL A 407 22.26 -5.13 18.54
N PHE A 408 21.53 -5.30 19.65
CA PHE A 408 21.64 -4.40 20.80
C PHE A 408 21.40 -5.12 22.13
N ALA A 409 21.92 -4.57 23.22
CA ALA A 409 21.82 -5.19 24.55
C ALA A 409 21.07 -4.29 25.55
N ASP A 410 19.90 -4.72 25.99
CA ASP A 410 19.21 -4.15 27.15
C ASP A 410 19.92 -4.64 28.41
N THR A 411 20.72 -3.76 29.00
CA THR A 411 21.59 -4.09 30.15
C THR A 411 20.83 -4.15 31.48
N GLU A 412 19.64 -3.56 31.54
CA GLU A 412 18.76 -3.60 32.71
C GLU A 412 18.01 -4.93 32.77
N LYS A 413 17.36 -5.31 31.67
CA LYS A 413 16.62 -6.59 31.58
C LYS A 413 17.51 -7.80 31.30
N LYS A 414 18.79 -7.59 30.99
CA LYS A 414 19.74 -8.63 30.57
C LYS A 414 19.24 -9.39 29.34
N ILE A 415 18.86 -8.64 28.29
CA ILE A 415 18.37 -9.20 27.02
C ILE A 415 19.28 -8.74 25.89
N LEU A 416 19.82 -9.70 25.14
CA LEU A 416 20.50 -9.47 23.87
C LEU A 416 19.50 -9.62 22.73
N TYR A 417 19.21 -8.52 22.04
CA TYR A 417 18.31 -8.50 20.90
C TYR A 417 19.07 -8.75 19.61
N ILE A 418 18.63 -9.75 18.85
CA ILE A 418 19.07 -10.01 17.48
C ILE A 418 17.95 -9.53 16.56
N VAL A 419 18.23 -8.52 15.75
CA VAL A 419 17.23 -7.84 14.95
C VAL A 419 17.44 -8.18 13.48
N GLU A 420 16.36 -8.62 12.85
CA GLU A 420 16.28 -8.72 11.40
C GLU A 420 15.43 -7.56 10.87
N CYS A 421 16.03 -6.69 10.06
CA CYS A 421 15.36 -5.57 9.45
C CYS A 421 14.70 -6.03 8.14
N LYS A 422 13.43 -5.70 7.98
CA LYS A 422 12.68 -5.93 6.73
C LYS A 422 12.01 -4.64 6.34
N HIS A 423 12.70 -3.92 5.47
CA HIS A 423 12.11 -2.84 4.73
C HIS A 423 11.08 -3.49 3.80
N ASN A 424 9.80 -3.34 4.10
CA ASN A 424 8.72 -3.80 3.23
C ASN A 424 8.04 -2.59 2.60
N LYS A 425 7.57 -2.78 1.37
CA LYS A 425 6.75 -1.79 0.68
C LYS A 425 5.50 -1.47 1.52
N SER A 426 5.21 -0.20 1.76
CA SER A 426 4.04 0.22 2.52
C SER A 426 2.76 -0.26 1.84
N ARG A 427 1.98 -1.04 2.60
CA ARG A 427 0.74 -1.70 2.18
C ARG A 427 -0.31 -1.51 3.28
N PHE A 428 -1.56 -1.39 2.88
CA PHE A 428 -2.66 -1.00 3.78
C PHE A 428 -3.94 -1.81 3.54
N ASP A 429 -3.81 -2.99 2.93
CA ASP A 429 -4.94 -3.87 2.63
C ASP A 429 -4.54 -5.33 2.81
N TYR A 430 -5.52 -6.16 3.17
CA TYR A 430 -5.36 -7.59 3.47
C TYR A 430 -4.77 -8.36 2.29
N PHE A 431 -5.16 -8.01 1.07
CA PHE A 431 -4.65 -8.69 -0.13
C PHE A 431 -3.14 -8.52 -0.26
N ASN A 432 -2.63 -7.30 -0.10
CA ASN A 432 -1.20 -7.02 -0.19
C ASN A 432 -0.43 -7.54 1.03
N TRP A 433 -1.00 -7.51 2.24
CA TRP A 433 -0.38 -8.07 3.43
C TRP A 433 -0.24 -9.59 3.37
N LYS A 434 -1.11 -10.29 2.63
CA LYS A 434 -1.00 -11.74 2.44
C LYS A 434 0.36 -12.15 1.88
N ARG A 435 0.87 -11.39 0.89
CA ARG A 435 2.18 -11.67 0.30
C ARG A 435 3.30 -11.51 1.33
N ASP A 436 3.26 -10.47 2.16
CA ASP A 436 4.28 -10.26 3.19
C ASP A 436 4.22 -11.39 4.21
N TYR A 437 3.00 -11.72 4.68
CA TYR A 437 2.74 -12.80 5.61
C TYR A 437 3.37 -14.13 5.18
N THR A 438 3.16 -14.54 3.93
CA THR A 438 3.74 -15.77 3.38
C THR A 438 5.27 -15.74 3.38
N VAL A 439 5.88 -14.62 2.96
CA VAL A 439 7.35 -14.52 2.91
C VAL A 439 7.96 -14.56 4.32
N PHE A 440 7.32 -13.94 5.31
CA PHE A 440 7.78 -14.04 6.69
C PHE A 440 7.78 -15.49 7.18
N LYS A 441 6.64 -16.20 7.01
CA LYS A 441 6.49 -17.60 7.44
C LYS A 441 7.45 -18.54 6.73
N ASP A 442 7.54 -18.45 5.40
CA ASP A 442 8.28 -19.42 4.59
C ASP A 442 9.79 -19.21 4.60
N LYS A 443 10.24 -17.97 4.84
CA LYS A 443 11.66 -17.59 4.70
C LYS A 443 12.22 -16.89 5.93
N TYR A 444 11.66 -15.74 6.31
CA TYR A 444 12.31 -14.86 7.27
C TYR A 444 12.36 -15.44 8.69
N GLU A 445 11.30 -16.13 9.14
CA GLU A 445 11.28 -16.80 10.46
C GLU A 445 12.45 -17.79 10.61
N THR A 446 12.75 -18.58 9.57
CA THR A 446 13.87 -19.53 9.57
C THR A 446 15.22 -18.81 9.63
N GLN A 447 15.38 -17.71 8.89
CA GLN A 447 16.62 -16.93 8.88
C GLN A 447 16.90 -16.31 10.26
N LEU A 448 15.91 -15.67 10.87
CA LEU A 448 16.03 -15.09 12.20
C LEU A 448 16.29 -16.19 13.25
N ASN A 449 15.61 -17.33 13.18
CA ASN A 449 15.84 -18.44 14.10
C ASN A 449 17.30 -18.94 14.07
N ASN A 450 17.91 -19.06 12.89
CA ASN A 450 19.30 -19.46 12.78
C ASN A 450 20.27 -18.44 13.44
N LYS A 451 20.01 -17.14 13.25
CA LYS A 451 20.78 -16.06 13.90
C LYS A 451 20.62 -16.11 15.43
N ILE A 452 19.41 -16.35 15.94
CA ILE A 452 19.14 -16.53 17.37
C ILE A 452 19.89 -17.75 17.91
N THR A 453 19.83 -18.91 17.24
CA THR A 453 20.53 -20.13 17.68
C THR A 453 22.03 -19.90 17.76
N PHE A 454 22.61 -19.24 16.75
CA PHE A 454 24.02 -18.85 16.78
C PHE A 454 24.33 -17.91 17.95
N ALA A 455 23.53 -16.86 18.15
CA ALA A 455 23.73 -15.89 19.22
C ALA A 455 23.62 -16.53 20.60
N LYS A 456 22.65 -17.43 20.84
CA LYS A 456 22.53 -18.19 22.10
C LYS A 456 23.78 -18.99 22.43
N ALA A 457 24.38 -19.63 21.42
CA ALA A 457 25.62 -20.38 21.58
C ALA A 457 26.88 -19.48 21.74
N ASN A 458 26.77 -18.18 21.44
CA ASN A 458 27.89 -17.24 21.40
C ASN A 458 27.60 -15.94 22.18
N THR A 459 26.67 -15.96 23.14
CA THR A 459 26.14 -14.76 23.81
C THR A 459 27.25 -13.86 24.35
N GLU A 460 28.22 -14.44 25.07
CA GLU A 460 29.35 -13.70 25.62
C GLU A 460 30.22 -13.02 24.55
N ARG A 461 30.43 -13.68 23.39
CA ARG A 461 31.21 -13.12 22.28
C ARG A 461 30.49 -11.96 21.61
N VAL A 462 29.16 -12.05 21.47
CA VAL A 462 28.33 -10.97 20.91
C VAL A 462 28.31 -9.77 21.86
N LEU A 463 28.11 -9.99 23.17
CA LEU A 463 28.16 -8.92 24.16
C LEU A 463 29.55 -8.28 24.23
N THR A 464 30.62 -9.06 24.17
CA THR A 464 32.00 -8.55 24.10
C THR A 464 32.24 -7.71 22.84
N HIS A 465 31.63 -8.10 21.72
CA HIS A 465 31.69 -7.28 20.52
C HIS A 465 31.01 -5.91 20.71
N LEU A 466 29.83 -5.87 21.33
CA LEU A 466 29.15 -4.62 21.66
C LEU A 466 29.98 -3.73 22.61
N GLU A 467 30.63 -4.32 23.62
CA GLU A 467 31.56 -3.59 24.50
C GLU A 467 32.67 -2.90 23.72
N VAL A 468 33.30 -3.63 22.79
CA VAL A 468 34.42 -3.11 21.99
C VAL A 468 33.97 -2.02 21.03
N ILE A 469 32.79 -2.15 20.41
CA ILE A 469 32.27 -1.17 19.45
C ILE A 469 31.79 0.10 20.14
N ASN A 470 31.15 -0.03 21.30
CA ASN A 470 30.51 1.09 21.99
C ASN A 470 31.40 1.68 23.11
N GLU A 471 32.57 1.09 23.36
CA GLU A 471 33.48 1.49 24.45
C GLU A 471 32.81 1.46 25.84
N VAL A 472 32.01 0.42 26.09
CA VAL A 472 31.27 0.22 27.35
C VAL A 472 31.65 -1.11 28.00
N MET A 473 31.33 -1.25 29.29
CA MET A 473 31.45 -2.52 30.02
C MET A 473 30.06 -3.13 30.23
N ILE A 474 29.88 -4.40 29.84
CA ILE A 474 28.65 -5.16 30.02
C ILE A 474 28.90 -6.25 31.07
N GLN A 475 28.30 -6.09 32.25
CA GLN A 475 28.43 -7.02 33.36
C GLN A 475 27.47 -8.22 33.25
N ASP A 476 27.84 -9.34 33.87
CA ASP A 476 27.01 -10.55 34.03
C ASP A 476 26.57 -11.17 32.69
N LYS A 477 27.48 -11.27 31.72
CA LYS A 477 27.20 -11.73 30.35
C LYS A 477 26.54 -13.10 30.26
N ASP A 478 26.81 -13.98 31.23
CA ASP A 478 26.24 -15.32 31.37
C ASP A 478 24.76 -15.32 31.76
N THR A 479 24.25 -14.21 32.30
CA THR A 479 22.84 -14.05 32.70
C THR A 479 21.94 -13.56 31.58
N TYR A 480 22.50 -13.18 30.42
CA TYR A 480 21.73 -12.62 29.32
C TYR A 480 20.90 -13.69 28.62
N THR A 481 19.65 -13.35 28.34
CA THR A 481 18.81 -14.11 27.42
C THR A 481 18.91 -13.53 26.01
N VAL A 482 18.74 -14.37 24.99
CA VAL A 482 18.75 -13.92 23.59
C VAL A 482 17.32 -13.94 23.05
N GLN A 483 16.89 -12.79 22.53
CA GLN A 483 15.60 -12.61 21.91
C GLN A 483 15.77 -12.12 20.47
N GLY A 484 15.13 -12.79 19.53
CA GLY A 484 15.06 -12.29 18.16
C GLY A 484 13.81 -11.46 17.93
N ILE A 485 13.95 -10.38 17.17
CA ILE A 485 12.84 -9.54 16.75
C ILE A 485 12.96 -9.21 15.26
N PHE A 486 11.82 -9.02 14.61
CA PHE A 486 11.79 -8.34 13.31
C PHE A 486 11.59 -6.86 13.54
N LEU A 487 12.32 -6.03 12.80
CA LEU A 487 12.02 -4.62 12.67
C LEU A 487 11.52 -4.37 11.24
N ILE A 488 10.35 -3.75 11.12
CA ILE A 488 9.74 -3.46 9.82
C ILE A 488 9.41 -1.97 9.67
N ASN A 489 9.53 -1.45 8.46
CA ASN A 489 9.26 -0.03 8.21
C ASN A 489 7.75 0.29 8.21
N ALA A 490 6.96 -0.57 7.58
CA ALA A 490 5.51 -0.39 7.46
C ALA A 490 4.76 -1.54 8.16
N PRO A 491 3.60 -1.26 8.80
CA PRO A 491 2.83 -2.29 9.48
C PRO A 491 2.32 -3.36 8.51
N SER A 492 2.21 -4.58 9.02
CA SER A 492 1.66 -5.74 8.30
C SER A 492 0.89 -6.64 9.27
N LEU A 493 -0.12 -7.36 8.76
CA LEU A 493 -0.89 -8.33 9.56
C LEU A 493 -0.01 -9.39 10.23
N TYR A 494 1.13 -9.72 9.63
CA TYR A 494 2.09 -10.64 10.21
C TYR A 494 2.50 -10.22 11.63
N MET A 495 2.56 -8.92 11.94
CA MET A 495 2.85 -8.42 13.29
C MET A 495 1.94 -8.99 14.38
N TYR A 496 0.73 -9.42 14.04
CA TYR A 496 -0.25 -9.96 14.98
C TYR A 496 -0.28 -11.50 15.00
N ASP A 497 0.33 -12.17 14.02
CA ASP A 497 0.45 -13.64 13.97
C ASP A 497 1.91 -14.13 13.84
N ALA A 498 2.86 -13.30 14.27
CA ALA A 498 4.28 -13.63 14.25
C ALA A 498 4.68 -14.52 15.43
N VAL A 499 5.62 -15.44 15.19
CA VAL A 499 6.24 -16.22 16.28
C VAL A 499 7.38 -15.46 16.95
N PHE A 500 7.94 -14.46 16.27
CA PHE A 500 8.92 -13.52 16.80
C PHE A 500 8.28 -12.13 16.90
N PRO A 501 8.47 -11.36 17.97
CA PRO A 501 7.96 -10.01 18.05
C PRO A 501 8.42 -9.20 16.83
N THR A 502 7.44 -8.61 16.15
CA THR A 502 7.65 -7.84 14.94
C THR A 502 7.25 -6.41 15.23
N LEU A 503 8.24 -5.52 15.23
CA LEU A 503 8.12 -4.16 15.70
C LEU A 503 8.19 -3.20 14.52
N THR A 504 7.44 -2.11 14.56
CA THR A 504 7.79 -0.91 13.79
C THR A 504 8.69 0.00 14.62
N LEU A 505 9.20 1.10 14.04
CA LEU A 505 9.95 2.10 14.80
C LEU A 505 9.16 2.67 15.99
N HIS A 506 7.84 2.79 15.87
CA HIS A 506 6.94 3.13 16.99
C HIS A 506 7.09 2.15 18.16
N ASN A 507 7.04 0.85 17.89
CA ASN A 507 7.16 -0.16 18.95
C ASN A 507 8.57 -0.31 19.47
N LEU A 508 9.59 -0.12 18.62
CA LEU A 508 10.97 -0.08 19.07
C LEU A 508 11.18 1.06 20.08
N GLN A 509 10.63 2.24 19.79
CA GLN A 509 10.68 3.36 20.74
C GLN A 509 9.97 3.02 22.06
N GLN A 510 8.78 2.43 22.01
CA GLN A 510 8.09 1.95 23.21
C GLN A 510 8.90 0.88 23.97
N LEU A 511 9.58 -0.02 23.26
CA LEU A 511 10.40 -1.07 23.87
C LEU A 511 11.56 -0.45 24.65
N LEU A 512 12.25 0.52 24.05
CA LEU A 512 13.36 1.25 24.64
C LEU A 512 12.91 2.13 25.82
N ASN A 513 11.66 2.61 25.80
CA ASN A 513 11.05 3.36 26.90
C ASN A 513 10.44 2.48 28.00
N LEU A 514 10.51 1.15 27.89
CA LEU A 514 9.87 0.18 28.79
C LEU A 514 8.33 0.24 28.78
N GLU A 515 7.73 0.77 27.71
CA GLU A 515 6.29 0.93 27.52
C GLU A 515 5.68 -0.16 26.62
N TYR A 516 6.51 -0.93 25.92
CA TYR A 516 6.03 -1.97 25.01
C TYR A 516 5.44 -3.17 25.76
N VAL A 517 4.16 -3.43 25.52
CA VAL A 517 3.42 -4.56 26.08
C VAL A 517 2.79 -5.34 24.93
N VAL A 518 3.03 -6.64 24.90
CA VAL A 518 2.33 -7.55 23.97
C VAL A 518 0.95 -7.85 24.57
N PRO A 519 -0.15 -7.48 23.89
CA PRO A 519 -1.50 -7.78 24.38
C PRO A 519 -1.76 -9.27 24.57
N LYS A 520 -2.70 -9.58 25.47
CA LYS A 520 -3.29 -10.91 25.59
C LYS A 520 -4.81 -10.77 25.53
N PHE A 521 -5.48 -11.64 24.79
CA PHE A 521 -6.92 -11.59 24.63
C PHE A 521 -7.59 -12.67 25.48
N GLU A 522 -8.51 -12.26 26.35
CA GLU A 522 -9.41 -13.21 27.02
C GLU A 522 -10.63 -13.42 26.14
N LEU A 523 -10.83 -14.64 25.66
CA LEU A 523 -12.01 -15.07 24.91
C LEU A 523 -12.93 -15.84 25.83
N THR A 524 -14.23 -15.54 25.78
CA THR A 524 -15.26 -16.34 26.45
C THR A 524 -15.96 -17.21 25.41
N LEU A 525 -15.84 -18.52 25.54
CA LEU A 525 -16.53 -19.49 24.71
C LEU A 525 -18.04 -19.52 25.02
N PRO A 526 -18.89 -20.07 24.12
CA PRO A 526 -20.34 -20.14 24.34
C PRO A 526 -20.77 -20.89 25.61
N ASP A 527 -19.94 -21.80 26.12
CA ASP A 527 -20.15 -22.54 27.37
C ASP A 527 -19.69 -21.79 28.63
N GLY A 528 -19.18 -20.56 28.47
CA GLY A 528 -18.66 -19.72 29.55
C GLY A 528 -17.19 -19.95 29.90
N GLN A 529 -16.51 -20.89 29.24
CA GLN A 529 -15.07 -21.11 29.45
C GLN A 529 -14.27 -19.90 28.96
N LYS A 530 -13.32 -19.44 29.77
CA LYS A 530 -12.37 -18.38 29.41
C LYS A 530 -11.08 -18.97 28.87
N LEU A 531 -10.65 -18.52 27.69
CA LEU A 531 -9.40 -18.88 27.06
C LEU A 531 -8.54 -17.64 26.89
N MET A 532 -7.25 -17.75 27.23
CA MET A 532 -6.27 -16.71 26.94
C MET A 532 -5.60 -16.99 25.60
N VAL A 533 -5.69 -16.05 24.67
CA VAL A 533 -5.02 -16.09 23.38
C VAL A 533 -3.83 -15.15 23.42
N GLU A 534 -2.65 -15.73 23.27
CA GLU A 534 -1.37 -15.02 23.13
C GLU A 534 -0.91 -15.05 21.68
N GLN A 535 0.02 -14.16 21.33
CA GLN A 535 0.63 -14.13 20.01
C GLN A 535 1.39 -15.46 19.73
N PRO A 536 1.33 -16.03 18.52
CA PRO A 536 0.60 -15.61 17.31
C PRO A 536 -0.92 -15.80 17.45
N TYR A 537 -1.71 -14.72 17.39
CA TYR A 537 -3.10 -14.72 17.86
C TYR A 537 -4.02 -15.60 17.01
N PHE A 538 -3.94 -15.49 15.69
CA PHE A 538 -4.81 -16.21 14.76
C PHE A 538 -4.46 -17.70 14.70
N THR A 539 -3.16 -18.01 14.66
CA THR A 539 -2.66 -19.38 14.70
C THR A 539 -3.03 -20.08 16.00
N ASN A 540 -2.91 -19.40 17.14
CA ASN A 540 -3.27 -19.99 18.43
C ASN A 540 -4.79 -20.11 18.59
N LEU A 541 -5.56 -19.10 18.17
CA LEU A 541 -7.01 -19.16 18.20
C LEU A 541 -7.55 -20.31 17.34
N ALA A 542 -7.02 -20.50 16.12
CA ALA A 542 -7.47 -21.57 15.22
C ALA A 542 -7.28 -22.99 15.78
N LYS A 543 -6.36 -23.18 16.75
CA LYS A 543 -6.13 -24.46 17.45
C LYS A 543 -7.11 -24.68 18.61
N LEU A 544 -7.68 -23.60 19.14
CA LEU A 544 -8.58 -23.62 20.29
C LEU A 544 -10.04 -23.84 19.90
N ILE A 545 -10.41 -23.55 18.65
CA ILE A 545 -11.78 -23.63 18.12
C ILE A 545 -11.98 -24.71 17.07
#